data_AF-A0A958GDC3-F1
#
_entry.id   AF-A0A958GDC3-F1
#
_cell.length_a   1.000
_cell.length_b   1.000
_cell.length_c   1.000
_cell.angle_alpha   90.00
_cell.angle_beta   90.00
_cell.angle_gamma   90.00
#
_symmetry.space_group_name_H-M   'P 1'
#
loop_
_entity.id
_entity.type
_entity.pdbx_description
1 polymer ?
#
loop_
_entity_poly.entity_id
_entity_poly.type
_entity_poly.pdbx_seq_one_letter_code
_entity_poly.pdbx_strand_id
1 'polypeptide(L)'
;GDLVTDGGTSSTAVWGDYDNDGALDLYVFDNGGNNFLYHNNQDGSFERIWNMELAFDGGPSRGGAWADYDLDGDLDLFVANAGENNFLYQNNGNGNHWINLKLAGTYSNAAAIGSRVRVRATIGGATVWQTAEIAGQCGRFAQNSLDVEFGLGDAATVEEIQVAWNSGIVQTLTNLPSDQFLTISESGTPDNTQLTFRVNMSEQIAQGNFDPGSQIVVVRGDFEDIAEPTTFLWQGNYFRLYEMGIPDLYELTITMPLSTVGLPFEYKYVIDDLANAGDLTTQGGLWEIGDNRRLTQQFVT
;
A
#
# COMPACT_ATOMS: atom_id res chain seq x y z
N GLY A 1 -27.58 6.04 -0.24
CA GLY A 1 -28.18 4.85 -0.88
C GLY A 1 -28.18 3.72 0.12
N ASP A 2 -28.76 2.59 -0.25
CA ASP A 2 -29.05 1.48 0.66
C ASP A 2 -27.83 0.99 1.45
N LEU A 3 -26.64 1.02 0.82
CA LEU A 3 -25.35 0.70 1.43
C LEU A 3 -25.06 1.41 2.78
N VAL A 4 -25.50 2.66 2.97
CA VAL A 4 -25.22 3.43 4.20
C VAL A 4 -26.39 3.45 5.19
N THR A 5 -27.53 2.86 4.80
CA THR A 5 -28.77 2.87 5.60
C THR A 5 -29.20 1.49 6.06
N ASP A 6 -28.61 0.43 5.51
CA ASP A 6 -28.81 -0.94 5.97
C ASP A 6 -28.22 -1.14 7.36
N GLY A 7 -29.11 -1.30 8.34
CA GLY A 7 -28.75 -1.47 9.74
C GLY A 7 -28.12 -2.84 10.02
N GLY A 8 -26.97 -2.82 10.69
CA GLY A 8 -26.26 -4.00 11.16
C GLY A 8 -25.25 -3.65 12.25
N THR A 9 -24.75 -4.66 12.97
CA THR A 9 -23.62 -4.53 13.90
C THR A 9 -22.32 -4.86 13.16
N SER A 10 -22.02 -4.11 12.11
CA SER A 10 -20.84 -4.33 11.27
C SER A 10 -19.61 -3.57 11.79
N SER A 11 -18.43 -4.15 11.60
CA SER A 11 -17.16 -3.54 12.02
C SER A 11 -15.98 -3.79 11.08
N THR A 12 -16.27 -4.46 9.96
CA THR A 12 -15.29 -4.84 8.94
C THR A 12 -16.01 -5.05 7.61
N ALA A 13 -15.28 -4.84 6.52
CA ALA A 13 -15.74 -5.09 5.18
C ALA A 13 -14.53 -5.40 4.30
N VAL A 14 -14.75 -6.12 3.21
CA VAL A 14 -13.73 -6.46 2.21
C VAL A 14 -14.29 -6.28 0.81
N TRP A 15 -13.43 -5.81 -0.09
CA TRP A 15 -13.74 -5.66 -1.51
C TRP A 15 -13.22 -6.87 -2.29
N GLY A 16 -13.99 -7.28 -3.30
CA GLY A 16 -13.66 -8.36 -4.24
C GLY A 16 -14.64 -8.34 -5.40
N ASP A 17 -14.21 -8.72 -6.59
CA ASP A 17 -15.05 -8.85 -7.79
C ASP A 17 -15.54 -10.30 -7.83
N TYR A 18 -16.70 -10.59 -7.22
CA TYR A 18 -17.13 -11.99 -7.00
C TYR A 18 -17.75 -12.61 -8.27
N ASP A 19 -18.13 -11.78 -9.24
CA ASP A 19 -18.71 -12.20 -10.50
C ASP A 19 -17.84 -11.83 -11.73
N ASN A 20 -16.58 -11.52 -11.51
CA ASN A 20 -15.59 -11.31 -12.56
C ASN A 20 -16.05 -10.31 -13.65
N ASP A 21 -16.87 -9.33 -13.28
CA ASP A 21 -17.48 -8.37 -14.22
C ASP A 21 -16.62 -7.11 -14.42
N GLY A 22 -15.50 -7.02 -13.71
CA GLY A 22 -14.56 -5.91 -13.74
C GLY A 22 -14.89 -4.79 -12.75
N ALA A 23 -15.87 -4.98 -11.88
CA ALA A 23 -16.25 -4.04 -10.83
C ALA A 23 -16.13 -4.67 -9.44
N LEU A 24 -15.47 -3.94 -8.52
CA LEU A 24 -15.35 -4.41 -7.15
C LEU A 24 -16.69 -4.36 -6.42
N ASP A 25 -17.10 -5.49 -5.89
CA ASP A 25 -18.22 -5.66 -4.98
C ASP A 25 -17.76 -5.56 -3.52
N LEU A 26 -18.74 -5.48 -2.62
CA LEU A 26 -18.48 -5.27 -1.20
C LEU A 26 -19.16 -6.33 -0.35
N TYR A 27 -18.37 -6.98 0.50
CA TYR A 27 -18.87 -7.86 1.55
C TYR A 27 -18.66 -7.23 2.91
N VAL A 28 -19.73 -7.12 3.69
CA VAL A 28 -19.76 -6.52 5.03
C VAL A 28 -20.11 -7.59 6.04
N PHE A 29 -19.25 -7.75 7.04
CA PHE A 29 -19.46 -8.76 8.08
C PHE A 29 -20.26 -8.18 9.23
N ASP A 30 -21.31 -8.89 9.64
CA ASP A 30 -22.16 -8.52 10.76
C ASP A 30 -21.85 -9.37 12.01
N ASN A 31 -21.74 -8.72 13.15
CA ASN A 31 -21.53 -9.38 14.43
C ASN A 31 -22.88 -9.64 15.13
N GLY A 32 -23.56 -10.72 14.73
CA GLY A 32 -24.76 -11.22 15.40
C GLY A 32 -26.03 -11.19 14.54
N GLY A 33 -25.92 -10.80 13.28
CA GLY A 33 -26.93 -10.94 12.24
C GLY A 33 -26.35 -11.51 10.95
N ASN A 34 -27.09 -11.36 9.86
CA ASN A 34 -26.66 -11.79 8.54
C ASN A 34 -25.61 -10.83 7.97
N ASN A 35 -24.60 -11.38 7.30
CA ASN A 35 -23.65 -10.61 6.51
C ASN A 35 -24.33 -9.96 5.29
N PHE A 36 -23.69 -8.95 4.70
CA PHE A 36 -24.21 -8.24 3.53
C PHE A 36 -23.26 -8.36 2.35
N LEU A 37 -23.75 -8.91 1.24
CA LEU A 37 -23.10 -8.79 -0.06
C LEU A 37 -23.78 -7.66 -0.85
N TYR A 38 -22.98 -6.74 -1.36
CA TYR A 38 -23.44 -5.66 -2.24
C TYR A 38 -22.75 -5.78 -3.59
N HIS A 39 -23.55 -6.03 -4.63
CA HIS A 39 -23.10 -6.05 -6.01
C HIS A 39 -22.98 -4.62 -6.56
N ASN A 40 -21.91 -4.35 -7.29
CA ASN A 40 -21.64 -3.06 -7.91
C ASN A 40 -22.27 -2.98 -9.31
N ASN A 41 -23.28 -2.12 -9.49
CA ASN A 41 -24.00 -2.02 -10.76
C ASN A 41 -23.23 -1.26 -11.87
N GLN A 42 -21.95 -0.95 -11.64
CA GLN A 42 -21.05 -0.22 -12.56
C GLN A 42 -21.49 1.20 -12.94
N ASP A 43 -22.52 1.74 -12.27
CA ASP A 43 -23.03 3.11 -12.46
C ASP A 43 -22.85 3.99 -11.21
N GLY A 44 -22.05 3.51 -10.25
CA GLY A 44 -21.84 4.12 -8.94
C GLY A 44 -22.90 3.79 -7.91
N SER A 45 -23.88 2.94 -8.24
CA SER A 45 -24.83 2.35 -7.30
C SER A 45 -24.45 0.91 -6.93
N PHE A 46 -25.00 0.45 -5.81
CA PHE A 46 -24.84 -0.91 -5.31
C PHE A 46 -26.21 -1.51 -5.01
N GLU A 47 -26.39 -2.78 -5.37
CA GLU A 47 -27.56 -3.58 -5.00
C GLU A 47 -27.18 -4.59 -3.92
N ARG A 48 -27.97 -4.68 -2.86
CA ARG A 48 -27.77 -5.73 -1.86
C ARG A 48 -28.29 -7.06 -2.39
N ILE A 49 -27.48 -8.10 -2.25
CA ILE A 49 -27.80 -9.47 -2.65
C ILE A 49 -28.38 -10.23 -1.45
N TRP A 50 -29.56 -10.82 -1.64
CA TRP A 50 -30.38 -11.42 -0.57
C TRP A 50 -30.70 -12.91 -0.79
N ASN A 51 -30.18 -13.51 -1.84
CA ASN A 51 -30.56 -14.85 -2.28
C ASN A 51 -29.36 -15.80 -2.38
N MET A 52 -28.24 -15.44 -1.76
CA MET A 52 -27.03 -16.26 -1.66
C MET A 52 -26.77 -16.64 -0.21
N GLU A 53 -26.29 -17.86 0.03
CA GLU A 53 -26.09 -18.41 1.38
C GLU A 53 -25.16 -17.54 2.25
N LEU A 54 -24.09 -17.03 1.66
CA LEU A 54 -23.14 -16.12 2.32
C LEU A 54 -23.79 -14.85 2.87
N ALA A 55 -24.94 -14.43 2.35
CA ALA A 55 -25.69 -13.27 2.85
C ALA A 55 -26.73 -13.61 3.93
N PHE A 56 -26.87 -14.88 4.36
CA PHE A 56 -27.88 -15.33 5.35
C PHE A 56 -27.36 -16.37 6.36
N ASP A 57 -26.05 -16.50 6.51
CA ASP A 57 -25.45 -17.53 7.37
C ASP A 57 -25.71 -17.31 8.88
N GLY A 58 -26.03 -16.08 9.28
CA GLY A 58 -26.37 -15.68 10.65
C GLY A 58 -25.23 -15.84 11.67
N GLY A 59 -23.99 -16.06 11.21
CA GLY A 59 -22.84 -16.28 12.08
C GLY A 59 -22.34 -14.98 12.72
N PRO A 60 -21.74 -15.03 13.94
CA PRO A 60 -21.14 -13.87 14.60
C PRO A 60 -19.81 -13.49 13.93
N SER A 61 -19.90 -12.96 12.71
CA SER A 61 -18.80 -12.74 11.78
C SER A 61 -17.90 -11.60 12.25
N ARG A 62 -16.58 -11.81 12.14
CA ARG A 62 -15.55 -10.86 12.61
C ARG A 62 -14.67 -10.30 11.51
N GLY A 63 -14.57 -11.01 10.40
CA GLY A 63 -13.64 -10.75 9.32
C GLY A 63 -13.58 -11.94 8.38
N GLY A 64 -12.82 -11.78 7.34
CA GLY A 64 -12.70 -12.76 6.28
C GLY A 64 -11.70 -12.33 5.24
N ALA A 65 -11.66 -13.09 4.16
CA ALA A 65 -10.73 -12.88 3.06
C ALA A 65 -11.34 -13.42 1.77
N TRP A 66 -11.19 -12.64 0.71
CA TRP A 66 -11.33 -13.14 -0.65
C TRP A 66 -10.03 -13.80 -1.11
N ALA A 67 -10.14 -14.98 -1.72
CA ALA A 67 -9.05 -15.67 -2.41
C ALA A 67 -9.64 -16.76 -3.31
N ASP A 68 -9.10 -16.93 -4.51
CA ASP A 68 -9.33 -18.12 -5.33
C ASP A 68 -8.55 -19.30 -4.72
N TYR A 69 -9.23 -20.13 -3.91
CA TYR A 69 -8.55 -21.16 -3.09
C TYR A 69 -8.36 -22.48 -3.84
N ASP A 70 -9.23 -22.78 -4.81
CA ASP A 70 -9.17 -24.01 -5.61
C ASP A 70 -8.53 -23.81 -6.99
N LEU A 71 -8.14 -22.56 -7.31
CA LEU A 71 -7.37 -22.14 -8.47
C LEU A 71 -8.16 -22.27 -9.78
N ASP A 72 -9.44 -21.95 -9.74
CA ASP A 72 -10.33 -21.95 -10.90
C ASP A 72 -10.60 -20.55 -11.49
N GLY A 73 -10.20 -19.51 -10.76
CA GLY A 73 -10.29 -18.11 -11.16
C GLY A 73 -11.56 -17.38 -10.75
N ASP A 74 -12.35 -17.98 -9.86
CA ASP A 74 -13.51 -17.36 -9.27
C ASP A 74 -13.22 -17.09 -7.79
N LEU A 75 -13.21 -15.81 -7.38
CA LEU A 75 -12.93 -15.46 -5.98
C LEU A 75 -13.87 -16.18 -5.00
N ASP A 76 -13.30 -16.95 -4.09
CA ASP A 76 -13.98 -17.56 -2.96
C ASP A 76 -13.89 -16.70 -1.71
N LEU A 77 -14.79 -16.97 -0.75
CA LEU A 77 -14.87 -16.20 0.50
C LEU A 77 -14.69 -17.09 1.72
N PHE A 78 -13.69 -16.79 2.53
CA PHE A 78 -13.58 -17.32 3.89
C PHE A 78 -14.13 -16.33 4.91
N VAL A 79 -14.97 -16.80 5.83
CA VAL A 79 -15.57 -16.01 6.92
C VAL A 79 -15.17 -16.59 8.28
N ALA A 80 -14.56 -15.74 9.10
CA ALA A 80 -14.16 -16.07 10.47
C ALA A 80 -15.23 -15.63 11.48
N ASN A 81 -15.76 -16.60 12.23
CA ASN A 81 -16.80 -16.41 13.24
C ASN A 81 -16.24 -16.49 14.67
N ALA A 82 -16.79 -15.69 15.57
CA ALA A 82 -16.41 -15.73 16.98
C ALA A 82 -17.23 -16.73 17.78
N GLY A 83 -16.59 -17.78 18.28
CA GLY A 83 -17.23 -18.77 19.16
C GLY A 83 -18.12 -19.78 18.45
N GLU A 84 -18.11 -19.77 17.11
CA GLU A 84 -18.86 -20.68 16.24
C GLU A 84 -17.96 -21.19 15.10
N ASN A 85 -18.49 -22.04 14.23
CA ASN A 85 -17.76 -22.54 13.07
C ASN A 85 -17.49 -21.41 12.07
N ASN A 86 -16.30 -21.42 11.46
CA ASN A 86 -16.00 -20.59 10.31
C ASN A 86 -16.68 -21.15 9.05
N PHE A 87 -16.88 -20.30 8.06
CA PHE A 87 -17.46 -20.68 6.77
C PHE A 87 -16.44 -20.47 5.64
N LEU A 88 -16.44 -21.39 4.68
CA LEU A 88 -15.76 -21.25 3.40
C LEU A 88 -16.83 -21.38 2.32
N TYR A 89 -17.00 -20.32 1.55
CA TYR A 89 -17.92 -20.27 0.43
C TYR A 89 -17.13 -20.44 -0.85
N GLN A 90 -17.33 -21.58 -1.51
CA GLN A 90 -16.78 -21.82 -2.84
C GLN A 90 -17.65 -21.12 -3.88
N ASN A 91 -17.04 -20.29 -4.71
CA ASN A 91 -17.65 -19.73 -5.89
C ASN A 91 -17.62 -20.79 -7.01
N ASN A 92 -18.73 -20.97 -7.74
CA ASN A 92 -18.79 -21.97 -8.82
C ASN A 92 -18.66 -21.32 -10.21
N GLY A 93 -18.28 -20.04 -10.21
CA GLY A 93 -18.11 -19.24 -11.40
C GLY A 93 -19.38 -18.90 -12.17
N ASN A 94 -19.15 -18.11 -13.21
CA ASN A 94 -20.21 -17.60 -14.08
C ASN A 94 -19.81 -17.55 -15.57
N GLY A 95 -18.59 -18.00 -15.90
CA GLY A 95 -18.07 -18.04 -17.26
C GLY A 95 -17.47 -16.72 -17.78
N ASN A 96 -17.37 -15.69 -16.93
CA ASN A 96 -16.59 -14.51 -17.23
C ASN A 96 -15.09 -14.83 -17.17
N HIS A 97 -14.32 -14.04 -17.90
CA HIS A 97 -12.87 -14.13 -17.95
C HIS A 97 -12.24 -13.43 -16.75
N TRP A 98 -11.01 -13.82 -16.42
CA TRP A 98 -10.27 -13.25 -15.28
C TRP A 98 -8.77 -13.22 -15.56
N ILE A 99 -8.01 -12.53 -14.71
CA ILE A 99 -6.56 -12.71 -14.63
C ILE A 99 -6.09 -12.54 -13.18
N ASN A 100 -5.30 -13.49 -12.71
CA ASN A 100 -4.76 -13.49 -11.35
C ASN A 100 -3.27 -13.18 -11.37
N LEU A 101 -2.85 -12.15 -10.65
CA LEU A 101 -1.50 -11.60 -10.71
C LEU A 101 -0.79 -11.72 -9.36
N LYS A 102 0.32 -12.45 -9.37
CA LYS A 102 1.26 -12.55 -8.25
C LYS A 102 2.49 -11.69 -8.50
N LEU A 103 2.71 -10.69 -7.66
CA LEU A 103 3.92 -9.88 -7.73
C LEU A 103 5.03 -10.46 -6.86
N ALA A 104 6.26 -10.46 -7.39
CA ALA A 104 7.46 -10.87 -6.66
C ALA A 104 8.52 -9.76 -6.68
N GLY A 105 8.67 -9.06 -5.56
CA GLY A 105 9.67 -8.00 -5.41
C GLY A 105 11.10 -8.53 -5.36
N THR A 106 12.01 -7.81 -6.00
CA THR A 106 13.46 -8.11 -6.04
C THR A 106 14.30 -6.96 -5.47
N TYR A 107 13.88 -5.72 -5.73
CA TYR A 107 14.42 -4.49 -5.12
C TYR A 107 13.49 -3.98 -4.02
N SER A 108 12.19 -4.05 -4.26
CA SER A 108 11.13 -3.80 -3.30
C SER A 108 11.04 -4.95 -2.28
N ASN A 109 10.17 -4.83 -1.28
CA ASN A 109 9.91 -5.94 -0.37
C ASN A 109 9.42 -7.18 -1.15
N ALA A 110 9.79 -8.38 -0.71
CA ALA A 110 9.59 -9.62 -1.48
C ALA A 110 8.11 -9.89 -1.83
N ALA A 111 7.19 -9.45 -0.97
CA ALA A 111 5.75 -9.57 -1.15
C ALA A 111 5.13 -8.46 -2.01
N ALA A 112 5.94 -7.51 -2.50
CA ALA A 112 5.54 -6.36 -3.29
C ALA A 112 4.49 -5.44 -2.63
N ILE A 113 4.36 -5.49 -1.30
CA ILE A 113 3.36 -4.69 -0.58
C ILE A 113 3.58 -3.19 -0.85
N GLY A 114 2.51 -2.51 -1.22
CA GLY A 114 2.50 -1.10 -1.64
C GLY A 114 2.72 -0.88 -3.15
N SER A 115 3.02 -1.92 -3.91
CA SER A 115 3.08 -1.83 -5.38
C SER A 115 1.67 -1.79 -5.96
N ARG A 116 1.50 -1.07 -7.08
CA ARG A 116 0.20 -0.91 -7.76
C ARG A 116 0.21 -1.58 -9.11
N VAL A 117 -0.87 -2.28 -9.42
CA VAL A 117 -1.09 -2.95 -10.69
C VAL A 117 -2.30 -2.35 -11.37
N ARG A 118 -2.17 -2.07 -12.66
CA ARG A 118 -3.25 -1.60 -13.51
C ARG A 118 -3.43 -2.57 -14.68
N VAL A 119 -4.67 -2.92 -14.99
CA VAL A 119 -5.02 -3.84 -16.08
C VAL A 119 -5.93 -3.11 -17.05
N ARG A 120 -5.58 -3.12 -18.35
CA ARG A 120 -6.40 -2.61 -19.44
C ARG A 120 -6.97 -3.77 -20.25
N ALA A 121 -8.28 -3.78 -20.41
CA ALA A 121 -9.01 -4.71 -21.26
C ALA A 121 -10.25 -4.02 -21.85
N THR A 122 -10.81 -4.61 -22.91
CA THR A 122 -12.09 -4.17 -23.47
C THR A 122 -13.20 -5.08 -22.99
N ILE A 123 -14.00 -4.60 -22.04
CA ILE A 123 -15.09 -5.34 -21.37
C ILE A 123 -16.43 -4.72 -21.81
N GLY A 124 -17.38 -5.55 -22.26
CA GLY A 124 -18.67 -5.09 -22.75
C GLY A 124 -18.57 -4.12 -23.94
N GLY A 125 -17.48 -4.21 -24.72
CA GLY A 125 -17.17 -3.31 -25.82
C GLY A 125 -16.55 -1.96 -25.44
N ALA A 126 -16.26 -1.72 -24.16
CA ALA A 126 -15.58 -0.52 -23.68
C ALA A 126 -14.19 -0.83 -23.13
N THR A 127 -13.19 -0.06 -23.55
CA THR A 127 -11.83 -0.17 -22.98
C THR A 127 -11.80 0.46 -21.59
N VAL A 128 -11.50 -0.34 -20.59
CA VAL A 128 -11.45 0.06 -19.18
C VAL A 128 -10.08 -0.16 -18.57
N TRP A 129 -9.76 0.63 -17.55
CA TRP A 129 -8.61 0.41 -16.69
C TRP A 129 -9.10 0.04 -15.29
N GLN A 130 -8.70 -1.13 -14.83
CA GLN A 130 -8.84 -1.52 -13.43
C GLN A 130 -7.51 -1.28 -12.69
N THR A 131 -7.56 -1.07 -11.39
CA THR A 131 -6.36 -0.80 -10.57
C THR A 131 -6.49 -1.48 -9.21
N ALA A 132 -5.43 -2.17 -8.78
CA ALA A 132 -5.31 -2.76 -7.45
C ALA A 132 -3.95 -2.39 -6.84
N GLU A 133 -3.89 -2.36 -5.50
CA GLU A 133 -2.65 -2.23 -4.74
C GLU A 133 -2.42 -3.54 -3.98
N ILE A 134 -1.16 -4.00 -3.92
CA ILE A 134 -0.81 -5.14 -3.07
C ILE A 134 -0.82 -4.66 -1.62
N ALA A 135 -1.94 -4.86 -0.94
CA ALA A 135 -2.16 -4.34 0.40
C ALA A 135 -1.78 -5.35 1.49
N GLY A 136 -1.18 -4.85 2.57
CA GLY A 136 -0.94 -5.65 3.79
C GLY A 136 -2.18 -5.79 4.69
N GLN A 137 -3.31 -5.18 4.32
CA GLN A 137 -4.56 -5.15 5.08
C GLN A 137 -5.71 -4.71 4.17
N CYS A 138 -6.88 -5.33 4.28
CA CYS A 138 -8.10 -4.92 3.55
C CYS A 138 -9.29 -4.57 4.46
N GLY A 139 -9.16 -4.78 5.78
CA GLY A 139 -10.20 -4.44 6.75
C GLY A 139 -9.76 -4.71 8.19
N ARG A 140 -10.69 -4.56 9.14
CA ARG A 140 -10.44 -4.96 10.54
C ARG A 140 -10.53 -6.49 10.62
N PHE A 141 -9.50 -7.15 11.15
CA PHE A 141 -9.42 -8.61 11.22
C PHE A 141 -9.55 -9.33 9.85
N ALA A 142 -9.17 -8.64 8.78
CA ALA A 142 -9.33 -9.12 7.41
C ALA A 142 -8.08 -8.83 6.57
N GLN A 143 -7.71 -9.82 5.76
CA GLN A 143 -6.63 -9.71 4.77
C GLN A 143 -6.93 -10.67 3.61
N ASN A 144 -7.25 -10.12 2.44
CA ASN A 144 -7.43 -10.87 1.20
C ASN A 144 -6.09 -11.50 0.76
N SER A 145 -6.16 -12.37 -0.24
CA SER A 145 -4.96 -12.83 -0.95
C SER A 145 -4.06 -11.64 -1.35
N LEU A 146 -2.74 -11.87 -1.32
CA LEU A 146 -1.77 -10.93 -1.88
C LEU A 146 -1.72 -10.99 -3.40
N ASP A 147 -2.19 -12.10 -3.98
CA ASP A 147 -2.38 -12.21 -5.41
C ASP A 147 -3.66 -11.43 -5.75
N VAL A 148 -3.57 -10.54 -6.74
CA VAL A 148 -4.69 -9.66 -7.13
C VAL A 148 -5.37 -10.22 -8.37
N GLU A 149 -6.67 -10.44 -8.25
CA GLU A 149 -7.53 -10.88 -9.34
C GLU A 149 -8.26 -9.71 -9.96
N PHE A 150 -8.41 -9.75 -11.28
CA PHE A 150 -9.19 -8.80 -12.05
C PHE A 150 -10.21 -9.59 -12.87
N GLY A 151 -11.50 -9.34 -12.63
CA GLY A 151 -12.56 -9.78 -13.51
C GLY A 151 -12.47 -9.07 -14.85
N LEU A 152 -12.66 -9.80 -15.93
CA LEU A 152 -12.50 -9.31 -17.30
C LEU A 152 -13.80 -9.42 -18.11
N GLY A 153 -14.91 -9.88 -17.50
CA GLY A 153 -16.18 -10.05 -18.18
C GLY A 153 -16.05 -10.90 -19.45
N ASP A 154 -16.36 -10.31 -20.62
CA ASP A 154 -16.26 -10.97 -21.92
C ASP A 154 -14.87 -10.84 -22.60
N ALA A 155 -13.88 -10.23 -21.94
CA ALA A 155 -12.58 -9.95 -22.52
C ALA A 155 -11.62 -11.16 -22.44
N ALA A 156 -11.49 -11.88 -23.56
CA ALA A 156 -10.56 -13.03 -23.69
C ALA A 156 -9.06 -12.67 -23.72
N THR A 157 -8.72 -11.37 -23.69
CA THR A 157 -7.34 -10.89 -23.71
C THR A 157 -7.17 -9.63 -22.88
N VAL A 158 -6.07 -9.56 -22.16
CA VAL A 158 -5.59 -8.35 -21.49
C VAL A 158 -4.67 -7.59 -22.46
N GLU A 159 -5.06 -6.36 -22.76
CA GLU A 159 -4.31 -5.50 -23.69
C GLU A 159 -2.99 -5.03 -23.08
N GLU A 160 -3.03 -4.64 -21.80
CA GLU A 160 -1.89 -4.08 -21.08
C GLU A 160 -1.99 -4.31 -19.58
N ILE A 161 -0.88 -4.72 -18.96
CA ILE A 161 -0.68 -4.70 -17.51
C ILE A 161 0.46 -3.73 -17.21
N GLN A 162 0.22 -2.78 -16.31
CA GLN A 162 1.24 -1.87 -15.81
C GLN A 162 1.44 -2.10 -14.31
N VAL A 163 2.68 -2.41 -13.90
CA VAL A 163 3.06 -2.56 -12.49
C VAL A 163 3.97 -1.40 -12.10
N ALA A 164 3.53 -0.61 -11.14
CA ALA A 164 4.33 0.43 -10.50
C ALA A 164 4.85 -0.11 -9.15
N TRP A 165 6.17 -0.37 -9.10
CA TRP A 165 6.85 -0.92 -7.94
C TRP A 165 7.28 0.16 -6.96
N ASN A 166 7.45 -0.20 -5.67
CA ASN A 166 7.95 0.72 -4.65
C ASN A 166 9.39 1.21 -4.93
N SER A 167 10.15 0.46 -5.73
CA SER A 167 11.49 0.86 -6.23
C SER A 167 11.46 1.99 -7.26
N GLY A 168 10.28 2.45 -7.67
CA GLY A 168 10.09 3.41 -8.77
C GLY A 168 10.12 2.78 -10.16
N ILE A 169 10.41 1.47 -10.26
CA ILE A 169 10.29 0.75 -11.53
C ILE A 169 8.83 0.77 -11.99
N VAL A 170 8.61 1.03 -13.28
CA VAL A 170 7.34 0.76 -13.95
C VAL A 170 7.58 -0.32 -15.00
N GLN A 171 6.93 -1.47 -14.82
CA GLN A 171 6.94 -2.56 -15.80
C GLN A 171 5.64 -2.59 -16.58
N THR A 172 5.73 -2.91 -17.87
CA THR A 172 4.57 -3.04 -18.76
C THR A 172 4.62 -4.35 -19.52
N LEU A 173 3.52 -5.09 -19.48
CA LEU A 173 3.28 -6.30 -20.27
C LEU A 173 2.08 -6.03 -21.18
N THR A 174 2.05 -6.62 -22.38
CA THR A 174 0.97 -6.38 -23.36
C THR A 174 0.55 -7.67 -24.04
N ASN A 175 -0.67 -7.71 -24.57
CA ASN A 175 -1.22 -8.81 -25.35
C ASN A 175 -1.13 -10.17 -24.63
N LEU A 176 -1.71 -10.25 -23.44
CA LEU A 176 -1.76 -11.47 -22.63
C LEU A 176 -3.13 -12.14 -22.79
N PRO A 177 -3.23 -13.48 -22.79
CA PRO A 177 -4.52 -14.15 -22.68
C PRO A 177 -5.14 -13.91 -21.29
N SER A 178 -6.47 -13.98 -21.20
CA SER A 178 -7.18 -14.15 -19.92
C SER A 178 -7.02 -15.57 -19.38
N ASP A 179 -7.67 -15.84 -18.25
CA ASP A 179 -7.86 -17.16 -17.63
C ASP A 179 -6.54 -17.83 -17.24
N GLN A 180 -5.67 -17.06 -16.60
CA GLN A 180 -4.36 -17.54 -16.17
C GLN A 180 -3.88 -16.86 -14.89
N PHE A 181 -3.09 -17.63 -14.15
CA PHE A 181 -2.21 -17.14 -13.10
C PHE A 181 -0.90 -16.64 -13.72
N LEU A 182 -0.54 -15.39 -13.43
CA LEU A 182 0.71 -14.79 -13.90
C LEU A 182 1.53 -14.29 -12.72
N THR A 183 2.74 -14.82 -12.58
CA THR A 183 3.75 -14.26 -11.67
C THR A 183 4.59 -13.22 -12.40
N ILE A 184 4.61 -11.98 -11.89
CA ILE A 184 5.43 -10.89 -12.41
C ILE A 184 6.56 -10.62 -11.41
N SER A 185 7.79 -10.95 -11.80
CA SER A 185 8.97 -10.60 -11.01
C SER A 185 9.46 -9.20 -11.34
N GLU A 186 9.70 -8.41 -10.29
CA GLU A 186 10.25 -7.06 -10.39
C GLU A 186 11.58 -7.10 -11.15
N SER A 187 11.63 -6.37 -12.27
CA SER A 187 12.82 -6.23 -13.09
C SER A 187 12.83 -4.89 -13.79
N GLY A 188 14.04 -4.42 -14.11
CA GLY A 188 14.29 -3.07 -14.61
C GLY A 188 15.36 -2.39 -13.79
N THR A 189 15.51 -1.09 -14.00
CA THR A 189 16.45 -0.27 -13.25
C THR A 189 15.65 0.53 -12.22
N PRO A 190 15.90 0.36 -10.91
CA PRO A 190 15.29 1.19 -9.88
C PRO A 190 15.53 2.66 -10.16
N ASP A 191 14.51 3.47 -9.90
CA ASP A 191 14.67 4.91 -9.90
C ASP A 191 15.33 5.33 -8.59
N ASN A 192 16.67 5.25 -8.57
CA ASN A 192 17.48 5.66 -7.43
C ASN A 192 17.83 7.14 -7.50
N THR A 193 16.85 7.99 -7.83
CA THR A 193 17.10 9.44 -7.88
C THR A 193 17.66 9.90 -6.54
N GLN A 194 18.92 10.37 -6.60
CA GLN A 194 19.58 11.00 -5.47
C GLN A 194 19.29 12.49 -5.52
N LEU A 195 18.51 12.97 -4.54
CA LEU A 195 18.33 14.39 -4.32
C LEU A 195 19.38 14.85 -3.31
N THR A 196 20.22 15.77 -3.75
CA THR A 196 21.28 16.37 -2.94
C THR A 196 20.88 17.79 -2.58
N PHE A 197 20.75 18.07 -1.29
CA PHE A 197 20.35 19.36 -0.73
C PHE A 197 21.53 20.01 -0.03
N ARG A 198 21.56 21.35 -0.05
CA ARG A 198 22.47 22.13 0.79
C ARG A 198 21.70 22.71 1.96
N VAL A 199 22.11 22.42 3.17
CA VAL A 199 21.51 22.91 4.41
C VAL A 199 22.45 23.92 5.05
N ASN A 200 22.00 25.17 5.16
CA ASN A 200 22.70 26.21 5.91
C ASN A 200 22.18 26.22 7.36
N MET A 201 23.01 25.74 8.29
CA MET A 201 22.61 25.58 9.69
C MET A 201 22.39 26.92 10.39
N SER A 202 23.14 27.96 10.04
CA SER A 202 22.95 29.29 10.65
C SER A 202 21.57 29.88 10.30
N GLU A 203 21.06 29.61 9.09
CA GLU A 203 19.70 30.02 8.69
C GLU A 203 18.62 29.24 9.43
N GLN A 204 18.79 27.92 9.60
CA GLN A 204 17.83 27.09 10.34
C GLN A 204 17.74 27.48 11.82
N ILE A 205 18.87 27.84 12.43
CA ILE A 205 18.92 28.39 13.79
C ILE A 205 18.16 29.72 13.87
N ALA A 206 18.38 30.63 12.92
CA ALA A 206 17.71 31.93 12.89
C ALA A 206 16.19 31.82 12.72
N GLN A 207 15.71 30.77 12.03
CA GLN A 207 14.29 30.49 11.83
C GLN A 207 13.63 29.76 13.02
N GLY A 208 14.40 29.36 14.04
CA GLY A 208 13.88 28.61 15.18
C GLY A 208 13.60 27.14 14.88
N ASN A 209 14.09 26.63 13.75
CA ASN A 209 13.96 25.22 13.32
C ASN A 209 14.98 24.30 14.00
N PHE A 210 15.85 24.87 14.83
CA PHE A 210 16.86 24.18 15.60
C PHE A 210 16.77 24.56 17.07
N ASP A 211 16.63 23.57 17.95
CA ASP A 211 16.76 23.75 19.39
C ASP A 211 18.19 23.35 19.82
N PRO A 212 19.05 24.34 20.17
CA PRO A 212 20.42 24.06 20.59
C PRO A 212 20.51 23.28 21.91
N GLY A 213 19.42 23.14 22.67
CA GLY A 213 19.37 22.36 23.90
C GLY A 213 19.14 20.86 23.72
N SER A 214 18.65 20.42 22.54
CA SER A 214 18.26 19.02 22.31
C SER A 214 19.10 18.28 21.27
N GLN A 215 20.06 18.95 20.59
CA GLN A 215 20.86 18.37 19.50
C GLN A 215 20.01 17.84 18.32
N ILE A 216 18.74 18.27 18.24
CA ILE A 216 17.80 17.86 17.20
C ILE A 216 17.57 19.05 16.26
N VAL A 217 17.81 18.82 14.96
CA VAL A 217 17.33 19.72 13.91
C VAL A 217 16.00 19.16 13.42
N VAL A 218 14.94 19.96 13.54
CA VAL A 218 13.65 19.63 12.90
C VAL A 218 13.54 20.53 11.68
N VAL A 219 13.95 20.00 10.53
CA VAL A 219 13.68 20.68 9.26
C VAL A 219 12.22 20.42 8.91
N ARG A 220 11.35 21.40 9.20
CA ARG A 220 9.97 21.40 8.70
C ARG A 220 9.97 22.18 7.40
N GLY A 221 9.68 21.50 6.30
CA GLY A 221 9.35 22.13 5.04
C GLY A 221 7.94 21.75 4.69
N ASP A 222 7.08 22.74 4.45
CA ASP A 222 5.94 22.55 3.55
C ASP A 222 6.55 22.44 2.16
N PHE A 223 6.75 21.21 1.67
CA PHE A 223 7.15 20.98 0.29
C PHE A 223 5.96 21.14 -0.65
N GLU A 224 5.12 22.17 -0.46
CA GLU A 224 4.00 22.47 -1.36
C GLU A 224 3.55 23.93 -1.21
N ASP A 225 4.33 24.83 -1.80
CA ASP A 225 3.75 25.85 -2.66
C ASP A 225 4.23 25.50 -4.09
N ILE A 226 3.46 24.76 -4.88
CA ILE A 226 2.05 25.00 -5.22
C ILE A 226 1.06 24.21 -4.32
N ALA A 227 0.50 24.92 -3.32
CA ALA A 227 -0.75 24.74 -2.56
C ALA A 227 -1.14 23.38 -1.90
N GLU A 228 -0.89 23.31 -0.57
CA GLU A 228 -1.54 22.62 0.58
C GLU A 228 -2.44 21.37 0.40
N PRO A 229 -2.19 20.33 1.23
CA PRO A 229 -3.17 19.98 2.28
C PRO A 229 -2.58 19.57 3.64
N THR A 230 -3.40 19.73 4.67
CA THR A 230 -3.15 19.42 6.09
C THR A 230 -3.21 17.92 6.43
N THR A 231 -2.20 17.48 7.19
CA THR A 231 -2.04 16.24 8.01
C THR A 231 -1.77 14.91 7.30
N PHE A 232 -0.52 14.38 7.26
CA PHE A 232 -0.25 12.97 6.95
C PHE A 232 1.05 12.36 7.56
N LEU A 233 1.07 11.02 7.50
CA LEU A 233 1.84 10.00 8.24
C LEU A 233 3.24 9.67 7.68
N TRP A 234 4.05 9.06 8.55
CA TRP A 234 5.50 8.90 8.53
C TRP A 234 6.01 7.60 7.86
N GLN A 235 7.06 7.66 7.01
CA GLN A 235 7.96 6.53 6.69
C GLN A 235 9.39 7.01 6.37
N GLY A 236 10.41 6.33 6.93
CA GLY A 236 11.81 6.78 6.97
C GLY A 236 12.77 6.16 5.95
N ASN A 237 13.91 6.84 5.73
CA ASN A 237 15.09 6.39 4.98
C ASN A 237 16.39 6.83 5.69
N TYR A 238 17.54 6.26 5.31
CA TYR A 238 18.87 6.60 5.84
C TYR A 238 19.52 7.78 5.09
N PHE A 239 20.42 8.52 5.75
CA PHE A 239 21.03 9.73 5.19
C PHE A 239 22.52 9.86 5.49
N ARG A 240 23.24 10.55 4.59
CA ARG A 240 24.64 10.96 4.77
C ARG A 240 24.75 12.49 4.72
N LEU A 241 25.56 13.04 5.63
CA LEU A 241 25.86 14.45 5.71
C LEU A 241 27.36 14.68 5.39
N TYR A 242 27.66 15.60 4.48
CA TYR A 242 29.04 16.03 4.19
C TYR A 242 29.21 17.51 4.55
N GLU A 243 30.23 17.83 5.36
CA GLU A 243 30.64 19.21 5.61
C GLU A 243 31.38 19.74 4.38
N MET A 244 30.88 20.82 3.76
CA MET A 244 31.40 21.28 2.46
C MET A 244 32.67 22.17 2.55
N GLY A 245 33.38 22.15 3.69
CA GLY A 245 34.54 23.04 3.92
C GLY A 245 34.19 24.54 4.00
N ILE A 246 32.90 24.86 4.07
CA ILE A 246 32.34 26.18 4.40
C ILE A 246 31.65 26.01 5.76
N PRO A 247 31.99 26.82 6.79
CA PRO A 247 31.34 26.72 8.09
C PRO A 247 29.82 26.80 7.95
N ASP A 248 29.13 25.94 8.69
CA ASP A 248 27.66 25.85 8.77
C ASP A 248 26.92 25.41 7.49
N LEU A 249 27.63 25.00 6.43
CA LEU A 249 27.02 24.50 5.19
C LEU A 249 27.24 23.00 5.00
N TYR A 250 26.13 22.26 4.95
CA TYR A 250 26.11 20.80 4.88
C TYR A 250 25.42 20.32 3.62
N GLU A 251 25.88 19.19 3.09
CA GLU A 251 25.22 18.50 1.97
C GLU A 251 24.47 17.26 2.49
N LEU A 252 23.16 17.19 2.22
CA LEU A 252 22.28 16.07 2.56
C LEU A 252 21.89 15.36 1.26
N THR A 253 22.25 14.09 1.10
CA THR A 253 21.78 13.28 -0.03
C THR A 253 20.71 12.30 0.41
N ILE A 254 19.55 12.33 -0.27
CA ILE A 254 18.42 11.43 -0.07
C ILE A 254 18.28 10.59 -1.33
N THR A 255 18.22 9.26 -1.19
CA THR A 255 17.80 8.38 -2.31
C THR A 255 16.31 8.12 -2.16
N MET A 256 15.53 8.50 -3.16
CA MET A 256 14.09 8.24 -3.17
C MET A 256 13.61 7.97 -4.61
N PRO A 257 12.53 7.18 -4.81
CA PRO A 257 11.90 7.08 -6.13
C PRO A 257 11.42 8.45 -6.62
N LEU A 258 11.53 8.78 -7.91
CA LEU A 258 11.05 10.08 -8.42
C LEU A 258 9.54 10.28 -8.18
N SER A 259 8.79 9.18 -8.03
CA SER A 259 7.37 9.20 -7.70
C SER A 259 7.04 9.75 -6.29
N THR A 260 8.02 9.92 -5.40
CA THR A 260 7.82 10.54 -4.08
C THR A 260 8.14 12.04 -4.07
N VAL A 261 8.59 12.61 -5.19
CA VAL A 261 8.85 14.04 -5.32
C VAL A 261 7.51 14.79 -5.44
N GLY A 262 7.22 15.68 -4.49
CA GLY A 262 5.93 16.40 -4.41
C GLY A 262 4.86 15.67 -3.59
N LEU A 263 5.26 14.86 -2.61
CA LEU A 263 4.41 14.46 -1.49
C LEU A 263 4.92 15.20 -0.24
N PRO A 264 4.06 15.59 0.72
CA PRO A 264 4.52 16.16 1.98
C PRO A 264 5.32 15.11 2.77
N PHE A 265 6.56 15.45 3.15
CA PHE A 265 7.41 14.63 4.00
C PHE A 265 8.03 15.47 5.12
N GLU A 266 8.01 14.95 6.36
CA GLU A 266 8.74 15.51 7.49
C GLU A 266 9.88 14.55 7.86
N TYR A 267 11.11 15.06 7.90
CA TYR A 267 12.27 14.31 8.36
C TYR A 267 12.80 14.91 9.68
N LYS A 268 13.05 14.05 10.67
CA LYS A 268 13.76 14.41 11.90
C LYS A 268 15.17 13.84 11.85
N TYR A 269 16.16 14.68 12.11
CA TYR A 269 17.57 14.29 12.13
C TYR A 269 18.20 14.64 13.48
N VAL A 270 19.10 13.77 13.95
CA VAL A 270 20.01 14.05 15.06
C VAL A 270 21.37 14.34 14.46
N ILE A 271 21.90 15.54 14.68
CA ILE A 271 23.29 15.87 14.34
C ILE A 271 24.10 15.68 15.62
N ASP A 272 24.84 14.58 15.71
CA ASP A 272 25.79 14.39 16.80
C ASP A 272 27.11 15.12 16.46
N ASP A 273 27.54 16.01 17.35
CA ASP A 273 28.78 16.73 17.22
C ASP A 273 29.90 15.99 17.98
N LEU A 274 31.00 15.73 17.29
CA LEU A 274 32.17 15.00 17.80
C LEU A 274 32.77 15.63 19.08
N ALA A 275 32.41 16.88 19.41
CA ALA A 275 32.83 17.56 20.62
C ALA A 275 32.27 16.96 21.93
N ASN A 276 31.20 16.14 21.88
CA ASN A 276 30.52 15.60 23.07
C ASN A 276 30.47 14.05 23.14
N ALA A 277 31.38 13.34 22.45
CA ALA A 277 31.43 11.87 22.37
C ALA A 277 31.69 11.10 23.69
N GLY A 278 31.60 11.76 24.86
CA GLY A 278 31.94 11.20 26.17
C GLY A 278 30.89 10.26 26.79
N ASP A 279 29.66 10.18 26.27
CA ASP A 279 28.54 9.49 26.95
C ASP A 279 27.81 8.44 26.10
N LEU A 280 28.50 7.84 25.12
CA LEU A 280 27.90 6.83 24.21
C LEU A 280 27.90 5.40 24.79
N THR A 281 28.40 5.17 25.99
CA THR A 281 28.45 3.82 26.61
C THR A 281 27.14 3.42 27.31
N THR A 282 26.19 4.35 27.51
CA THR A 282 24.96 4.11 28.28
C THR A 282 23.73 3.80 27.43
N GLN A 283 23.78 3.93 26.10
CA GLN A 283 22.60 3.84 25.22
C GLN A 283 22.48 2.59 24.33
N GLY A 284 23.22 1.50 24.61
CA GLY A 284 22.91 0.16 24.08
C GLY A 284 22.86 0.04 22.55
N GLY A 285 24.03 -0.16 21.92
CA GLY A 285 24.17 -0.51 20.50
C GLY A 285 25.61 -0.95 20.22
N LEU A 286 25.86 -1.73 19.17
CA LEU A 286 27.23 -2.09 18.76
C LEU A 286 27.84 -0.94 17.95
N TRP A 287 28.93 -0.36 18.46
CA TRP A 287 29.61 0.82 17.92
C TRP A 287 30.89 0.41 17.20
N GLU A 288 31.05 0.77 15.92
CA GLU A 288 32.36 0.72 15.25
C GLU A 288 32.92 2.15 15.14
N ILE A 289 34.07 2.38 15.77
CA ILE A 289 34.77 3.66 15.77
C ILE A 289 35.70 3.69 14.56
N GLY A 290 35.33 4.49 13.55
CA GLY A 290 36.19 4.82 12.41
C GLY A 290 35.65 6.05 11.70
N ASP A 291 36.25 7.21 11.97
CA ASP A 291 36.21 8.51 11.27
C ASP A 291 35.06 8.78 10.29
N ASN A 292 33.81 8.56 10.72
CA ASN A 292 32.60 8.91 9.98
C ASN A 292 31.46 9.14 10.98
N ARG A 293 30.79 10.29 10.90
CA ARG A 293 29.59 10.58 11.70
C ARG A 293 28.46 9.63 11.25
N ARG A 294 27.95 8.80 12.16
CA ARG A 294 26.86 7.84 11.91
C ARG A 294 25.56 8.37 12.53
N LEU A 295 24.46 8.26 11.78
CA LEU A 295 23.12 8.71 12.16
C LEU A 295 22.32 7.51 12.73
N THR A 296 21.67 7.66 13.87
CA THR A 296 20.82 6.61 14.46
C THR A 296 19.35 7.03 14.37
N GLN A 297 18.52 6.19 13.76
CA GLN A 297 17.06 6.33 13.76
C GLN A 297 16.53 6.02 15.16
N GLN A 298 15.74 6.91 15.75
CA GLN A 298 15.02 6.61 16.99
C GLN A 298 13.53 6.51 16.67
N PHE A 299 12.98 5.29 16.80
CA PHE A 299 11.53 5.10 16.85
C PHE A 299 11.05 5.56 18.21
N VAL A 300 10.14 6.54 18.25
CA VAL A 300 9.39 6.85 19.46
C VAL A 300 7.96 6.39 19.22
N THR A 301 7.52 5.45 20.07
CA THR A 301 6.17 4.88 20.15
C THR A 301 5.09 5.92 20.36
#